data_AF-A0A935A4I0-F1
#
_entry.id   AF-A0A935A4I0-F1
#
_cell.length_a   1.000
_cell.length_b   1.000
_cell.length_c   1.000
_cell.angle_alpha   90.00
_cell.angle_beta   90.00
_cell.angle_gamma   90.00
#
_symmetry.space_group_name_H-M   'P 1'
#
loop_
_entity.id
_entity.type
_entity.pdbx_description
1 polymer ?
#
loop_
_entity_poly.entity_id
_entity_poly.type
_entity_poly.pdbx_seq_one_letter_code
_entity_poly.pdbx_strand_id
1 'polypeptide(L)'
;MPPSTIGGINLLPDPEKRAIYAKYIPQSLLEKYSLPPLTSAAGYNLLQFRFASGSTDVEMRLYHKVDFPDPILYAHLTDTMNGQIHVLLYILNDPDSPRYDVDKMPDGTPTKFGILKRNVEAEAKACEAGLAPGQVRRGLRLLGSAIEAFEGFVTALGHDMYFVEPLYYHNAVIFERYGFSYQMGKRLMESIHAGFQPGGDLHSQLDGSTPFRKAEAAESIRKRSWAIHDGILGEPFTNVTMYKRVGISSGVNTTKDCKW
;
A
#
# COMPACT_ATOMS: atom_id res chain seq x y z
N MET A 1 -5.44 15.43 -27.47
CA MET A 1 -4.57 14.29 -27.12
C MET A 1 -5.13 13.66 -25.84
N PRO A 2 -5.15 12.33 -25.70
CA PRO A 2 -5.50 11.70 -24.43
C PRO A 2 -4.54 12.18 -23.34
N PRO A 3 -4.98 12.36 -22.09
CA PRO A 3 -4.09 12.76 -21.01
C PRO A 3 -3.05 11.68 -20.77
N SER A 4 -1.82 12.09 -20.44
CA SER A 4 -0.74 11.19 -20.03
C SER A 4 -0.39 11.32 -18.55
N THR A 5 -1.00 12.24 -17.81
CA THR A 5 -0.67 12.53 -16.39
C THR A 5 -1.92 12.55 -15.53
N ILE A 6 -1.78 12.37 -14.22
CA ILE A 6 -2.86 12.50 -13.23
C ILE A 6 -3.45 13.92 -13.31
N GLY A 7 -2.60 14.94 -13.36
CA GLY A 7 -3.04 16.33 -13.55
C GLY A 7 -3.83 16.53 -14.84
N GLY A 8 -3.42 15.89 -15.94
CA GLY A 8 -4.14 15.93 -17.21
C GLY A 8 -5.52 15.29 -17.13
N ILE A 9 -5.64 14.14 -16.46
CA ILE A 9 -6.93 13.47 -16.23
C ILE A 9 -7.83 14.34 -15.33
N ASN A 10 -7.26 15.00 -14.33
CA ASN A 10 -7.99 15.85 -13.40
C ASN A 10 -8.65 17.09 -14.06
N LEU A 11 -8.17 17.50 -15.24
CA LEU A 11 -8.76 18.58 -16.04
C LEU A 11 -9.93 18.15 -16.92
N LEU A 12 -10.16 16.84 -17.10
CA LEU A 12 -11.24 16.34 -17.95
C LEU A 12 -12.62 16.50 -17.31
N PRO A 13 -13.69 16.55 -18.13
CA PRO A 13 -15.07 16.41 -17.65
C PRO A 13 -15.25 15.14 -16.81
N ASP A 14 -16.11 15.21 -15.79
CA ASP A 14 -16.31 14.11 -14.82
C ASP A 14 -16.59 12.73 -15.47
N PRO A 15 -17.45 12.60 -16.50
CA PRO A 15 -17.69 11.31 -17.13
C PRO A 15 -16.44 10.69 -17.77
N GLU A 16 -15.62 11.51 -18.44
CA GLU A 16 -14.38 11.05 -19.09
C GLU A 16 -13.32 10.68 -18.05
N LYS A 17 -13.14 11.53 -17.03
CA LYS A 17 -12.25 11.32 -15.90
C LYS A 17 -12.55 10.00 -15.19
N ARG A 18 -13.82 9.79 -14.84
CA ARG A 18 -14.28 8.56 -14.16
C ARG A 18 -14.09 7.33 -15.03
N ALA A 19 -14.36 7.41 -16.33
CA ALA A 19 -14.12 6.30 -17.24
C ALA A 19 -12.63 5.91 -17.33
N ILE A 20 -11.72 6.88 -17.21
CA ILE A 20 -10.28 6.62 -17.17
C ILE A 20 -9.87 6.02 -15.82
N TYR A 21 -10.23 6.64 -14.70
CA TYR A 21 -9.87 6.13 -13.38
C TYR A 21 -10.53 4.79 -13.04
N ALA A 22 -11.71 4.49 -13.58
CA ALA A 22 -12.33 3.18 -13.37
C ALA A 22 -11.48 2.02 -13.91
N LYS A 23 -10.62 2.25 -14.92
CA LYS A 23 -9.70 1.23 -15.46
C LYS A 23 -8.61 0.81 -14.47
N TYR A 24 -8.34 1.64 -13.46
CA TYR A 24 -7.44 1.32 -12.36
C TYR A 24 -8.02 0.25 -11.44
N ILE A 25 -9.35 0.12 -11.38
CA ILE A 25 -10.01 -0.79 -10.45
C ILE A 25 -9.91 -2.22 -10.99
N PRO A 26 -9.44 -3.19 -10.18
CA PRO A 26 -9.29 -4.57 -10.64
C PRO A 26 -10.66 -5.18 -10.94
N GLN A 27 -10.81 -5.79 -12.11
CA GLN A 27 -12.06 -6.46 -12.50
C GLN A 27 -12.47 -7.56 -11.51
N SER A 28 -11.49 -8.31 -10.97
CA SER A 28 -11.73 -9.32 -9.94
C SER A 28 -12.31 -8.76 -8.64
N LEU A 29 -12.06 -7.48 -8.33
CA LEU A 29 -12.67 -6.80 -7.19
C LEU A 29 -14.13 -6.43 -7.46
N LEU A 30 -14.43 -5.94 -8.67
CA LEU A 30 -15.80 -5.62 -9.09
C LEU A 30 -16.68 -6.87 -9.08
N GLU A 31 -16.17 -7.98 -9.62
CA GLU A 31 -16.86 -9.26 -9.68
C GLU A 31 -17.09 -9.85 -8.28
N LYS A 32 -16.07 -9.85 -7.43
CA LYS A 32 -16.15 -10.40 -6.07
C LYS A 32 -17.30 -9.78 -5.26
N TYR A 33 -17.54 -8.48 -5.42
CA TYR A 33 -18.61 -7.78 -4.70
C TYR A 33 -19.84 -7.48 -5.56
N SER A 34 -19.90 -8.02 -6.79
CA SER A 34 -21.00 -7.77 -7.73
C SER A 34 -21.31 -6.27 -7.90
N LEU A 35 -20.26 -5.46 -8.01
CA LEU A 35 -20.43 -4.01 -8.09
C LEU A 35 -21.03 -3.61 -9.44
N PRO A 36 -21.95 -2.62 -9.45
CA PRO A 36 -22.48 -2.09 -10.69
C PRO A 36 -21.37 -1.40 -11.50
N PRO A 37 -21.58 -1.14 -12.81
CA PRO A 37 -20.65 -0.35 -13.59
C PRO A 37 -20.32 0.97 -12.87
N LEU A 38 -19.03 1.25 -12.69
CA LEU A 38 -18.57 2.39 -11.89
C LEU A 38 -18.94 3.76 -12.49
N THR A 39 -19.34 3.77 -13.77
CA THR A 39 -19.87 4.92 -14.51
C THR A 39 -21.40 5.04 -14.46
N SER A 40 -22.11 4.09 -13.84
CA SER A 40 -23.56 4.15 -13.64
C SER A 40 -23.93 4.97 -12.39
N ALA A 41 -25.17 5.45 -12.28
CA ALA A 41 -25.64 6.19 -11.09
C ALA A 41 -25.39 5.44 -9.77
N ALA A 42 -25.52 4.11 -9.75
CA ALA A 42 -25.22 3.30 -8.57
C ALA A 42 -23.71 3.23 -8.28
N GLY A 43 -22.88 3.12 -9.32
CA GLY A 43 -21.41 3.12 -9.20
C GLY A 43 -20.83 4.47 -8.77
N TYR A 44 -21.49 5.58 -9.11
CA TYR A 44 -21.10 6.93 -8.71
C TYR A 44 -21.04 7.11 -7.19
N ASN A 45 -21.95 6.49 -6.45
CA ASN A 45 -21.96 6.55 -4.99
C ASN A 45 -20.86 5.71 -4.33
N LEU A 46 -20.34 4.70 -5.05
CA LEU A 46 -19.37 3.74 -4.53
C LEU A 46 -17.93 4.11 -4.85
N LEU A 47 -17.66 4.70 -6.02
CA LEU A 47 -16.34 5.19 -6.39
C LEU A 47 -16.28 6.72 -6.22
N GLN A 48 -15.52 7.14 -5.22
CA GLN A 48 -15.36 8.52 -4.83
C GLN A 48 -13.94 8.99 -5.12
N PHE A 49 -13.83 10.25 -5.53
CA PHE A 49 -12.57 10.91 -5.82
C PHE A 49 -12.40 12.10 -4.90
N ARG A 50 -11.16 12.35 -4.46
CA ARG A 50 -10.78 13.58 -3.79
C ARG A 50 -9.49 14.09 -4.41
N PHE A 51 -9.56 15.29 -4.98
CA PHE A 51 -8.45 16.02 -5.58
C PHE A 51 -8.84 17.50 -5.62
N ALA A 52 -7.85 18.40 -5.75
CA ALA A 52 -8.12 19.80 -6.05
C ALA A 52 -8.13 19.98 -7.58
N SER A 53 -8.93 20.92 -8.10
CA SER A 53 -8.95 21.16 -9.55
C SER A 53 -7.55 21.53 -10.05
N GLY A 54 -7.03 20.80 -11.04
CA GLY A 54 -5.68 20.96 -11.57
C GLY A 54 -4.55 20.42 -10.68
N SER A 55 -4.85 19.74 -9.56
CA SER A 55 -3.81 19.05 -8.79
C SER A 55 -3.22 17.89 -9.57
N THR A 56 -1.94 17.64 -9.32
CA THR A 56 -1.20 16.49 -9.88
C THR A 56 -1.43 15.21 -9.10
N ASP A 57 -2.27 15.25 -8.06
CA ASP A 57 -2.60 14.10 -7.23
C ASP A 57 -4.10 13.80 -7.21
N VAL A 58 -4.44 12.54 -6.91
CA VAL A 58 -5.81 12.06 -6.75
C VAL A 58 -5.87 10.98 -5.67
N GLU A 59 -6.81 11.14 -4.73
CA GLU A 59 -7.25 10.07 -3.84
C GLU A 59 -8.50 9.40 -4.42
N MET A 60 -8.49 8.07 -4.49
CA MET A 60 -9.62 7.24 -4.92
C MET A 60 -10.07 6.35 -3.78
N ARG A 61 -11.39 6.27 -3.56
CA ARG A 61 -12.03 5.40 -2.57
C ARG A 61 -13.12 4.61 -3.26
N LEU A 62 -13.01 3.28 -3.22
CA LEU A 62 -14.07 2.38 -3.67
C LEU A 62 -14.66 1.65 -2.47
N TYR A 63 -15.98 1.67 -2.37
CA TYR A 63 -16.76 0.97 -1.36
C TYR A 63 -17.56 -0.18 -2.00
N HIS A 64 -17.77 -1.28 -1.25
CA HIS A 64 -18.65 -2.36 -1.71
C HIS A 64 -20.14 -2.06 -1.51
N LYS A 65 -20.45 -1.12 -0.61
CA LYS A 65 -21.81 -0.63 -0.34
C LYS A 65 -21.75 0.78 0.24
N VAL A 66 -22.87 1.49 0.13
CA VAL A 66 -23.04 2.84 0.71
C VAL A 66 -22.94 2.77 2.23
N ASP A 67 -22.40 3.83 2.84
CA ASP A 67 -22.23 4.01 4.30
C ASP A 67 -21.34 2.98 5.01
N PHE A 68 -20.61 2.14 4.28
CA PHE A 68 -19.59 1.29 4.90
C PHE A 68 -18.37 2.14 5.30
N PRO A 69 -17.81 1.97 6.51
CA PRO A 69 -16.85 2.92 7.07
C PRO A 69 -15.50 2.95 6.34
N ASP A 70 -15.03 1.81 5.85
CA ASP A 70 -13.69 1.67 5.28
C ASP A 70 -13.77 1.28 3.80
N PRO A 71 -13.06 1.96 2.89
CA PRO A 71 -13.07 1.55 1.48
C PRO A 71 -12.45 0.15 1.32
N ILE A 72 -12.99 -0.63 0.39
CA ILE A 72 -12.41 -1.91 -0.03
C ILE A 72 -11.15 -1.70 -0.89
N LEU A 73 -11.05 -0.54 -1.55
CA LEU A 73 -9.85 -0.07 -2.23
C LEU A 73 -9.66 1.41 -1.96
N TYR A 74 -8.48 1.77 -1.46
CA TYR A 74 -8.01 3.15 -1.37
C TYR A 74 -6.74 3.29 -2.19
N ALA A 75 -6.63 4.35 -2.98
CA ALA A 75 -5.42 4.67 -3.71
C ALA A 75 -5.13 6.17 -3.67
N HIS A 76 -3.86 6.53 -3.53
CA HIS A 76 -3.38 7.90 -3.68
C HIS A 76 -2.29 7.90 -4.74
N LEU A 77 -2.56 8.56 -5.86
CA LEU A 77 -1.66 8.68 -7.00
C LEU A 77 -1.21 10.13 -7.14
N THR A 78 0.01 10.36 -7.61
CA THR A 78 0.52 11.68 -8.01
C THR A 78 1.42 11.57 -9.23
N ASP A 79 1.59 12.67 -9.95
CA ASP A 79 2.64 12.79 -10.96
C ASP A 79 4.01 13.03 -10.30
N THR A 80 5.07 12.47 -10.89
CA THR A 80 6.46 12.90 -10.64
C THR A 80 6.76 14.18 -11.42
N MET A 81 7.92 14.81 -11.15
CA MET A 81 8.36 15.99 -11.91
C MET A 81 8.47 15.73 -13.43
N ASN A 82 8.70 14.48 -13.83
CA ASN A 82 8.81 14.07 -15.23
C ASN A 82 7.48 13.56 -15.81
N GLY A 83 6.37 13.71 -15.07
CA GLY A 83 5.04 13.29 -15.50
C GLY A 83 4.78 11.79 -15.44
N GLN A 84 5.63 11.02 -14.76
CA GLN A 84 5.39 9.60 -14.51
C GLN A 84 4.46 9.42 -13.31
N ILE A 85 3.78 8.28 -13.23
CA ILE A 85 2.85 8.00 -12.14
C ILE A 85 3.61 7.52 -10.90
N HIS A 86 3.28 8.07 -9.75
CA HIS A 86 3.78 7.66 -8.44
C HIS A 86 2.61 7.29 -7.53
N VAL A 87 2.59 6.05 -7.04
CA VAL A 87 1.63 5.59 -6.03
C VAL A 87 2.17 5.90 -4.64
N LEU A 88 1.48 6.79 -3.94
CA LEU A 88 1.81 7.15 -2.55
C LEU A 88 1.21 6.16 -1.56
N LEU A 89 0.01 5.65 -1.85
CA LEU A 89 -0.66 4.69 -0.99
C LEU A 89 -1.61 3.81 -1.78
N TYR A 90 -1.62 2.51 -1.47
CA TYR A 90 -2.57 1.56 -2.03
C TYR A 90 -3.02 0.57 -0.95
N ILE A 91 -4.33 0.45 -0.75
CA ILE A 91 -4.92 -0.40 0.28
C ILE A 91 -6.01 -1.25 -0.36
N LEU A 92 -6.04 -2.53 -0.02
CA LEU A 92 -7.11 -3.47 -0.35
C LEU A 92 -7.62 -4.10 0.94
N ASN A 93 -8.84 -3.76 1.35
CA ASN A 93 -9.42 -4.22 2.61
C ASN A 93 -10.48 -5.29 2.39
N ASP A 94 -10.41 -6.35 3.18
CA ASP A 94 -11.48 -7.32 3.35
C ASP A 94 -12.54 -6.75 4.30
N PRO A 95 -13.72 -6.33 3.80
CA PRO A 95 -14.76 -5.73 4.62
C PRO A 95 -15.37 -6.71 5.63
N ASP A 96 -15.25 -8.02 5.39
CA ASP A 96 -15.78 -9.07 6.27
C ASP A 96 -14.82 -9.39 7.42
N SER A 97 -13.58 -8.92 7.35
CA SER A 97 -12.58 -9.12 8.40
C SER A 97 -12.77 -8.15 9.58
N PRO A 98 -12.41 -8.54 10.83
CA PRO A 98 -12.42 -7.63 11.96
C PRO A 98 -11.62 -6.35 11.69
N ARG A 99 -12.13 -5.22 12.21
CA ARG A 99 -11.44 -3.92 12.15
C ARG A 99 -10.59 -3.71 13.40
N TYR A 100 -9.38 -3.20 13.21
CA TYR A 100 -8.50 -2.74 14.27
C TYR A 100 -8.22 -1.25 14.07
N ASP A 101 -8.44 -0.46 15.12
CA ASP A 101 -8.37 1.00 15.09
C ASP A 101 -6.92 1.51 15.17
N VAL A 102 -6.04 1.01 14.31
CA VAL A 102 -4.62 1.45 14.22
C VAL A 102 -4.49 2.82 13.55
N ASP A 103 -5.50 3.24 12.80
CA ASP A 103 -5.57 4.47 12.04
C ASP A 103 -6.07 5.69 12.86
N LYS A 104 -6.56 5.46 14.08
CA LYS A 104 -7.12 6.50 14.94
C LYS A 104 -6.88 6.20 16.43
N MET A 105 -6.77 7.25 17.22
CA MET A 105 -6.75 7.19 18.68
C MET A 105 -8.17 6.94 19.23
N PRO A 106 -8.32 6.53 20.51
CA PRO A 106 -9.64 6.33 21.13
C PRO A 106 -10.57 7.57 21.09
N ASP A 107 -10.00 8.78 21.00
CA ASP A 107 -10.73 10.04 20.84
C ASP A 107 -11.11 10.37 19.39
N GLY A 108 -10.77 9.49 18.43
CA GLY A 108 -11.01 9.65 17.00
C GLY A 108 -9.92 10.42 16.24
N THR A 109 -8.89 10.94 16.93
CA THR A 109 -7.78 11.64 16.28
C THR A 109 -7.02 10.69 15.34
N PRO A 110 -6.76 11.04 14.07
CA PRO A 110 -6.04 10.17 13.16
C PRO A 110 -4.58 9.96 13.59
N THR A 111 -4.10 8.72 13.53
CA THR A 111 -2.69 8.37 13.81
C THR A 111 -1.75 8.77 12.68
N LYS A 112 -2.31 9.07 11.49
CA LYS A 112 -1.56 9.31 10.24
C LYS A 112 -0.63 8.14 9.94
N PHE A 113 -1.19 6.94 9.91
CA PHE A 113 -0.46 5.68 9.66
C PHE A 113 0.65 5.40 10.69
N GLY A 114 0.45 5.85 11.93
CA GLY A 114 1.43 5.68 13.00
C GLY A 114 2.60 6.68 12.95
N ILE A 115 2.63 7.60 11.98
CA ILE A 115 3.70 8.60 11.85
C ILE A 115 3.57 9.68 12.93
N LEU A 116 2.35 10.14 13.21
CA LEU A 116 2.11 11.23 14.15
C LEU A 116 1.91 10.73 15.59
N LYS A 117 1.09 9.69 15.76
CA LYS A 117 0.78 9.04 17.04
C LYS A 117 0.52 7.56 16.79
N ARG A 118 0.68 6.72 17.79
CA ARG A 118 0.39 5.27 17.70
C ARG A 118 -0.73 4.90 18.67
N ASN A 119 -1.72 4.17 18.17
CA ASN A 119 -2.68 3.46 19.01
C ASN A 119 -2.10 2.07 19.33
N VAL A 120 -1.17 2.02 20.28
CA VAL A 120 -0.36 0.82 20.57
C VAL A 120 -1.23 -0.37 21.00
N GLU A 121 -2.33 -0.14 21.71
CA GLU A 121 -3.26 -1.21 22.10
C GLU A 121 -3.93 -1.84 20.87
N ALA A 122 -4.42 -1.02 19.94
CA ALA A 122 -5.01 -1.51 18.69
C ALA A 122 -3.95 -2.22 17.82
N GLU A 123 -2.73 -1.69 17.76
CA GLU A 123 -1.61 -2.30 17.04
C GLU A 123 -1.24 -3.67 17.61
N ALA A 124 -1.20 -3.82 18.93
CA ALA A 124 -0.94 -5.11 19.57
C ALA A 124 -2.01 -6.15 19.21
N LYS A 125 -3.30 -5.77 19.29
CA LYS A 125 -4.42 -6.64 18.88
C LYS A 125 -4.38 -6.99 17.39
N ALA A 126 -4.02 -6.04 16.53
CA ALA A 126 -3.87 -6.27 15.09
C ALA A 126 -2.71 -7.24 14.81
N CYS A 127 -1.57 -7.04 15.48
CA CYS A 127 -0.40 -7.92 15.39
C CYS A 127 -0.74 -9.36 15.80
N GLU A 128 -1.44 -9.54 16.92
CA GLU A 128 -1.90 -10.85 17.40
C GLU A 128 -2.87 -11.52 16.42
N ALA A 129 -3.74 -10.74 15.78
CA ALA A 129 -4.67 -11.22 14.75
C ALA A 129 -4.00 -11.53 13.39
N GLY A 130 -2.69 -11.31 13.30
CA GLY A 130 -1.87 -11.58 12.14
C GLY A 130 -1.91 -10.49 11.07
N LEU A 131 -2.28 -9.26 11.40
CA LEU A 131 -2.15 -8.11 10.50
C LEU A 131 -0.71 -7.58 10.52
N ALA A 132 -0.33 -6.85 9.49
CA ALA A 132 0.93 -6.09 9.40
C ALA A 132 0.72 -4.63 9.86
N PRO A 133 1.79 -3.87 10.13
CA PRO A 133 1.68 -2.45 10.47
C PRO A 133 0.82 -1.66 9.48
N GLY A 134 0.00 -0.75 9.99
CA GLY A 134 -0.90 0.10 9.20
C GLY A 134 -2.15 -0.58 8.62
N GLN A 135 -2.28 -1.90 8.74
CA GLN A 135 -3.50 -2.59 8.32
C GLN A 135 -4.61 -2.43 9.37
N VAL A 136 -5.74 -1.85 8.95
CA VAL A 136 -6.97 -1.79 9.76
C VAL A 136 -7.83 -3.03 9.61
N ARG A 137 -7.66 -3.77 8.51
CA ARG A 137 -8.41 -4.98 8.13
C ARG A 137 -7.47 -5.93 7.41
N ARG A 138 -7.86 -7.20 7.28
CA ARG A 138 -7.10 -8.17 6.47
C ARG A 138 -7.14 -7.76 5.00
N GLY A 139 -6.08 -8.11 4.26
CA GLY A 139 -6.02 -7.86 2.82
C GLY A 139 -6.84 -8.86 2.01
N LEU A 140 -7.36 -8.43 0.87
CA LEU A 140 -8.20 -9.24 -0.03
C LEU A 140 -7.45 -10.35 -0.80
N ARG A 141 -6.12 -10.39 -0.72
CA ARG A 141 -5.25 -11.23 -1.57
C ARG A 141 -5.43 -11.00 -3.08
N LEU A 142 -5.86 -9.79 -3.46
CA LEU A 142 -6.08 -9.37 -4.86
C LEU A 142 -4.98 -8.45 -5.41
N LEU A 143 -3.81 -8.41 -4.77
CA LEU A 143 -2.76 -7.47 -5.18
C LEU A 143 -2.21 -7.77 -6.58
N GLY A 144 -2.10 -9.05 -6.97
CA GLY A 144 -1.71 -9.42 -8.33
C GLY A 144 -2.64 -8.84 -9.39
N SER A 145 -3.95 -9.07 -9.27
CA SER A 145 -4.95 -8.49 -10.17
C SER A 145 -4.95 -6.95 -10.14
N ALA A 146 -4.63 -6.35 -8.99
CA ALA A 146 -4.50 -4.91 -8.89
C ALA A 146 -3.30 -4.35 -9.63
N ILE A 147 -2.16 -5.04 -9.59
CA ILE A 147 -0.97 -4.66 -10.34
C ILE A 147 -1.24 -4.81 -11.84
N GLU A 148 -1.90 -5.87 -12.27
CA GLU A 148 -2.30 -6.06 -13.68
C GLU A 148 -3.21 -4.93 -14.17
N ALA A 149 -4.26 -4.59 -13.40
CA ALA A 149 -5.14 -3.47 -13.74
C ALA A 149 -4.37 -2.14 -13.79
N PHE A 150 -3.45 -1.93 -12.85
CA PHE A 150 -2.65 -0.71 -12.82
C PHE A 150 -1.66 -0.63 -13.98
N GLU A 151 -1.00 -1.73 -14.36
CA GLU A 151 -0.13 -1.76 -15.54
C GLU A 151 -0.91 -1.45 -16.82
N GLY A 152 -2.14 -1.93 -16.95
CA GLY A 152 -3.04 -1.55 -18.04
C GLY A 152 -3.38 -0.06 -18.04
N PHE A 153 -3.64 0.52 -16.86
CA PHE A 153 -3.86 1.96 -16.69
C PHE A 153 -2.63 2.79 -17.07
N VAL A 154 -1.44 2.41 -16.60
CA VAL A 154 -0.15 3.05 -16.91
C VAL A 154 0.12 3.01 -18.43
N THR A 155 -0.08 1.85 -19.06
CA THR A 155 0.08 1.67 -20.51
C THR A 155 -0.89 2.56 -21.29
N ALA A 156 -2.16 2.66 -20.85
CA ALA A 156 -3.17 3.48 -21.50
C ALA A 156 -2.84 4.98 -21.45
N LEU A 157 -2.01 5.42 -20.51
CA LEU A 157 -1.51 6.79 -20.39
C LEU A 157 -0.19 7.02 -21.15
N GLY A 158 0.33 6.00 -21.84
CA GLY A 158 1.55 6.08 -22.64
C GLY A 158 2.85 5.89 -21.85
N HIS A 159 2.76 5.37 -20.62
CA HIS A 159 3.92 5.08 -19.77
C HIS A 159 4.30 3.60 -19.84
N ASP A 160 5.58 3.31 -19.63
CA ASP A 160 6.14 1.95 -19.52
C ASP A 160 6.64 1.63 -18.10
N MET A 161 6.57 2.60 -17.18
CA MET A 161 6.99 2.43 -15.80
C MET A 161 6.28 3.39 -14.85
N TYR A 162 6.28 3.05 -13.57
CA TYR A 162 5.72 3.85 -12.48
C TYR A 162 6.45 3.60 -11.16
N PHE A 163 6.24 4.47 -10.19
CA PHE A 163 6.92 4.46 -8.89
C PHE A 163 5.96 4.16 -7.75
N VAL A 164 6.51 3.64 -6.64
CA VAL A 164 5.79 3.41 -5.38
C VAL A 164 6.70 3.77 -4.21
N GLU A 165 6.09 4.28 -3.13
CA GLU A 165 6.77 4.56 -1.87
C GLU A 165 6.23 3.63 -0.76
N PRO A 166 6.92 2.51 -0.46
CA PRO A 166 6.47 1.60 0.58
C PRO A 166 6.60 2.24 1.97
N LEU A 167 5.47 2.58 2.57
CA LEU A 167 5.43 3.16 3.92
C LEU A 167 5.97 2.23 5.01
N TYR A 168 5.93 0.92 4.80
CA TYR A 168 6.39 -0.09 5.77
C TYR A 168 7.31 -1.11 5.09
N TYR A 169 8.23 -1.68 5.89
CA TYR A 169 9.17 -2.71 5.44
C TYR A 169 8.50 -3.86 4.67
N HIS A 170 7.40 -4.41 5.18
CA HIS A 170 6.70 -5.52 4.51
C HIS A 170 6.16 -5.12 3.13
N ASN A 171 5.79 -3.86 2.90
CA ASN A 171 5.32 -3.39 1.59
C ASN A 171 6.45 -3.41 0.56
N ALA A 172 7.66 -3.00 0.96
CA ALA A 172 8.83 -3.10 0.09
C ALA A 172 9.08 -4.55 -0.34
N VAL A 173 9.02 -5.50 0.61
CA VAL A 173 9.17 -6.94 0.33
C VAL A 173 8.03 -7.49 -0.53
N ILE A 174 6.79 -7.04 -0.33
CA ILE A 174 5.68 -7.39 -1.23
C ILE A 174 6.01 -6.92 -2.65
N PHE A 175 6.44 -5.68 -2.82
CA PHE A 175 6.73 -5.13 -4.14
C PHE A 175 7.87 -5.87 -4.84
N GLU A 176 8.92 -6.29 -4.12
CA GLU A 176 9.94 -7.19 -4.68
C GLU A 176 9.31 -8.45 -5.30
N ARG A 177 8.40 -9.11 -4.57
CA ARG A 177 7.72 -10.33 -5.03
C ARG A 177 6.84 -10.11 -6.25
N TYR A 178 6.36 -8.88 -6.45
CA TYR A 178 5.62 -8.48 -7.66
C TYR A 178 6.51 -7.83 -8.73
N GLY A 179 7.83 -8.02 -8.64
CA GLY A 179 8.77 -7.67 -9.69
C GLY A 179 9.20 -6.20 -9.73
N PHE A 180 8.98 -5.46 -8.65
CA PHE A 180 9.50 -4.11 -8.52
C PHE A 180 11.01 -4.13 -8.28
N SER A 181 11.69 -3.08 -8.72
CA SER A 181 13.10 -2.82 -8.41
C SER A 181 13.23 -1.54 -7.58
N TYR A 182 14.42 -1.30 -7.03
CA TYR A 182 14.69 -0.14 -6.20
C TYR A 182 15.24 1.00 -7.04
N GLN A 183 14.63 2.18 -6.92
CA GLN A 183 15.30 3.43 -7.24
C GLN A 183 16.25 3.82 -6.10
N MET A 184 15.79 3.64 -4.86
CA MET A 184 16.53 3.92 -3.63
C MET A 184 16.11 2.95 -2.52
N GLY A 185 17.02 2.64 -1.60
CA GLY A 185 16.70 1.82 -0.41
C GLY A 185 17.11 0.35 -0.48
N LYS A 186 17.64 -0.15 -1.61
CA LYS A 186 18.05 -1.56 -1.73
C LYS A 186 19.07 -1.98 -0.65
N ARG A 187 20.11 -1.17 -0.43
CA ARG A 187 21.14 -1.44 0.59
C ARG A 187 20.57 -1.46 2.00
N LEU A 188 19.59 -0.60 2.30
CA LEU A 188 18.87 -0.60 3.57
C LEU A 188 18.09 -1.90 3.75
N MET A 189 17.40 -2.38 2.72
CA MET A 189 16.66 -3.64 2.78
C MET A 189 17.60 -4.85 2.99
N GLU A 190 18.75 -4.85 2.31
CA GLU A 190 19.81 -5.86 2.49
C GLU A 190 20.42 -5.80 3.90
N SER A 191 20.67 -4.60 4.46
CA SER A 191 21.22 -4.44 5.81
C SER A 191 20.21 -4.85 6.88
N ILE A 192 18.94 -4.48 6.74
CA ILE A 192 17.86 -4.96 7.61
C ILE A 192 17.81 -6.48 7.59
N HIS A 193 17.88 -7.09 6.40
CA HIS A 193 17.86 -8.54 6.30
C HIS A 193 19.02 -9.19 7.05
N ALA A 194 20.24 -8.68 6.87
CA ALA A 194 21.44 -9.15 7.57
C ALA A 194 21.35 -8.94 9.09
N GLY A 195 20.83 -7.80 9.55
CA GLY A 195 20.68 -7.50 10.97
C GLY A 195 19.74 -8.46 11.70
N PHE A 196 18.73 -9.00 11.01
CA PHE A 196 17.85 -10.03 11.55
C PHE A 196 18.39 -11.47 11.45
N GLN A 197 19.55 -11.70 10.83
CA GLN A 197 20.15 -13.04 10.79
C GLN A 197 20.79 -13.39 12.14
N PRO A 198 21.04 -14.69 12.42
CA PRO A 198 21.77 -15.10 13.62
C PRO A 198 23.12 -14.36 13.75
N GLY A 199 23.37 -13.74 14.90
CA GLY A 199 24.55 -12.91 15.15
C GLY A 199 24.46 -11.47 14.64
N GLY A 200 23.37 -11.08 13.98
CA GLY A 200 23.09 -9.71 13.58
C GLY A 200 22.68 -8.81 14.76
N ASP A 201 22.80 -7.51 14.55
CA ASP A 201 22.54 -6.45 15.54
C ASP A 201 21.05 -6.26 15.87
N LEU A 202 20.14 -6.52 14.92
CA LEU A 202 18.69 -6.48 15.16
C LEU A 202 18.21 -7.78 15.82
N HIS A 203 18.83 -8.91 15.51
CA HIS A 203 18.48 -10.21 16.09
C HIS A 203 18.68 -10.22 17.61
N SER A 204 19.76 -9.62 18.11
CA SER A 204 20.03 -9.54 19.56
C SER A 204 19.04 -8.66 20.31
N GLN A 205 18.34 -7.75 19.61
CA GLN A 205 17.32 -6.87 20.17
C GLN A 205 15.92 -7.49 20.20
N LEU A 206 15.74 -8.73 19.70
CA LEU A 206 14.48 -9.47 19.79
C LEU A 206 14.31 -10.13 21.17
N ASP A 207 14.24 -9.30 22.20
CA ASP A 207 14.26 -9.66 23.62
C ASP A 207 12.86 -9.86 24.23
N GLY A 208 11.79 -9.64 23.47
CA GLY A 208 10.41 -9.73 23.95
C GLY A 208 9.98 -8.57 24.86
N SER A 209 10.74 -7.47 24.94
CA SER A 209 10.40 -6.27 25.73
C SER A 209 9.07 -5.63 25.35
N THR A 210 8.65 -5.79 24.09
CA THR A 210 7.34 -5.37 23.58
C THR A 210 6.65 -6.53 22.86
N PRO A 211 5.32 -6.47 22.64
CA PRO A 211 4.60 -7.45 21.83
C PRO A 211 5.18 -7.62 20.41
N PHE A 212 5.94 -6.63 19.93
CA PHE A 212 6.51 -6.54 18.59
C PHE A 212 7.98 -7.02 18.51
N ARG A 213 8.63 -7.30 19.66
CA ARG A 213 10.06 -7.66 19.79
C ARG A 213 10.30 -9.15 20.04
N LYS A 214 9.35 -10.02 19.69
CA LYS A 214 9.47 -11.47 19.93
C LYS A 214 10.56 -12.10 19.05
N ALA A 215 11.25 -13.11 19.58
CA ALA A 215 12.32 -13.83 18.88
C ALA A 215 11.91 -14.35 17.49
N GLU A 216 10.66 -14.80 17.32
CA GLU A 216 10.21 -15.31 16.03
C GLU A 216 10.09 -14.21 14.95
N ALA A 217 10.28 -12.93 15.30
CA ALA A 217 10.42 -11.87 14.31
C ALA A 217 11.63 -12.06 13.40
N ALA A 218 12.67 -12.77 13.83
CA ALA A 218 13.80 -13.11 12.98
C ALA A 218 13.37 -13.87 11.71
N GLU A 219 12.30 -14.69 11.77
CA GLU A 219 11.91 -15.58 10.68
C GLU A 219 10.69 -15.13 9.86
N SER A 220 10.03 -14.02 10.21
CA SER A 220 8.80 -13.57 9.56
C SER A 220 8.89 -12.11 9.12
N ILE A 221 8.67 -11.86 7.82
CA ILE A 221 8.60 -10.52 7.22
C ILE A 221 7.59 -9.64 7.96
N ARG A 222 6.41 -10.18 8.27
CA ARG A 222 5.37 -9.45 9.00
C ARG A 222 5.84 -9.05 10.38
N LYS A 223 6.43 -9.98 11.12
CA LYS A 223 6.94 -9.71 12.47
C LYS A 223 8.17 -8.78 12.46
N ARG A 224 9.09 -8.91 11.49
CA ARG A 224 10.17 -7.93 11.24
C ARG A 224 9.59 -6.53 11.03
N SER A 225 8.53 -6.42 10.22
CA SER A 225 7.90 -5.13 9.97
C SER A 225 7.29 -4.53 11.24
N TRP A 226 6.72 -5.33 12.13
CA TRP A 226 6.26 -4.86 13.45
C TRP A 226 7.42 -4.41 14.32
N ALA A 227 8.51 -5.16 14.40
CA ALA A 227 9.70 -4.75 15.13
C ALA A 227 10.27 -3.41 14.57
N ILE A 228 10.32 -3.25 13.26
CA ILE A 228 10.75 -2.01 12.60
C ILE A 228 9.80 -0.85 12.92
N HIS A 229 8.48 -1.06 12.83
CA HIS A 229 7.47 -0.07 13.23
C HIS A 229 7.59 0.32 14.71
N ASP A 230 8.02 -0.64 15.54
CA ASP A 230 8.33 -0.44 16.94
C ASP A 230 9.73 0.15 17.20
N GLY A 231 10.44 0.57 16.16
CA GLY A 231 11.69 1.33 16.26
C GLY A 231 12.96 0.49 16.46
N ILE A 232 12.99 -0.78 16.04
CA ILE A 232 14.20 -1.63 16.26
C ILE A 232 15.43 -1.12 15.52
N LEU A 233 15.22 -0.36 14.45
CA LEU A 233 16.30 0.22 13.65
C LEU A 233 16.98 1.39 14.37
N GLY A 234 16.40 1.93 15.44
CA GLY A 234 16.85 3.18 16.06
C GLY A 234 16.54 4.44 15.23
N GLU A 235 16.10 4.28 13.99
CA GLU A 235 15.72 5.35 13.06
C GLU A 235 14.43 5.00 12.29
N PRO A 236 13.72 5.99 11.73
CA PRO A 236 12.53 5.74 10.93
C PRO A 236 12.85 4.97 9.64
N PHE A 237 12.05 3.94 9.33
CA PHE A 237 12.09 3.28 8.02
C PHE A 237 11.63 4.25 6.92
N THR A 238 12.59 4.85 6.24
CA THR A 238 12.39 5.90 5.24
C THR A 238 13.39 5.73 4.09
N ASN A 239 13.34 6.60 3.08
CA ASN A 239 14.25 6.59 1.94
C ASN A 239 14.21 5.28 1.13
N VAL A 240 13.02 4.71 0.98
CA VAL A 240 12.77 3.57 0.09
C VAL A 240 11.81 4.00 -1.00
N THR A 241 12.29 4.02 -2.24
CA THR A 241 11.47 4.30 -3.42
C THR A 241 11.72 3.19 -4.42
N MET A 242 10.63 2.60 -4.90
CA MET A 242 10.67 1.47 -5.83
C MET A 242 9.99 1.85 -7.13
N TYR A 243 10.33 1.14 -8.20
CA TYR A 243 9.69 1.30 -9.50
C TYR A 243 9.35 -0.06 -10.09
N LYS A 244 8.33 -0.07 -10.95
CA LYS A 244 7.96 -1.23 -11.77
C LYS A 244 7.95 -0.81 -13.22
N ARG A 245 8.55 -1.64 -14.08
CA ARG A 245 8.36 -1.58 -15.53
C ARG A 245 7.21 -2.50 -15.88
N VAL A 246 6.30 -1.99 -16.72
CA VAL A 246 5.10 -2.71 -17.18
C VAL A 246 5.51 -4.06 -17.77
N GLY A 247 4.88 -5.15 -17.32
CA GLY A 247 5.12 -6.50 -17.82
C GLY A 247 6.49 -7.12 -17.49
N ILE A 248 7.38 -6.42 -16.77
CA ILE A 248 8.73 -6.90 -16.45
C ILE A 248 8.86 -7.20 -14.95
N SER A 249 9.30 -8.41 -14.60
CA SER A 249 9.70 -8.76 -13.24
C SER A 249 11.20 -8.56 -13.03
N SER A 250 11.58 -7.76 -12.03
CA SER A 250 12.98 -7.44 -11.70
C SER A 250 13.77 -8.61 -11.11
N GLY A 251 13.10 -9.60 -10.52
CA GLY A 251 13.74 -10.71 -9.79
C GLY A 251 14.45 -10.30 -8.50
N VAL A 252 14.21 -9.10 -7.97
CA VAL A 252 14.81 -8.65 -6.70
C VAL A 252 14.23 -9.46 -5.54
N ASN A 253 15.10 -9.85 -4.60
CA ASN A 253 14.73 -10.51 -3.35
C ASN A 253 15.79 -10.20 -2.29
N THR A 254 15.47 -9.26 -1.39
CA THR A 254 16.36 -8.88 -0.27
C THR A 254 16.06 -9.67 1.01
N THR A 255 15.07 -10.57 0.99
CA THR A 255 14.58 -11.30 2.17
C THR A 255 14.61 -12.81 1.98
N LYS A 256 15.70 -13.32 1.40
CA LYS A 256 15.88 -14.76 1.14
C LYS A 256 15.57 -15.60 2.38
N ASP A 257 14.87 -16.71 2.17
CA ASP A 257 14.51 -17.71 3.18
C ASP A 257 13.64 -17.19 4.36
N CYS A 258 13.16 -15.94 4.30
CA CYS A 258 12.28 -15.36 5.31
C CYS A 258 10.80 -15.63 4.99
N LYS A 259 10.05 -16.13 5.98
CA LYS A 259 8.63 -16.46 5.83
C LYS A 259 7.77 -15.19 5.88
N TRP A 260 6.52 -15.30 5.46
CA TRP A 260 5.58 -14.16 5.46
C TRP A 260 5.02 -13.84 6.86
#